data_AF-Q96WY7-F1
#
_entry.id   AF-Q96WY7-F1
#
_cell.length_a   1.000
_cell.length_b   1.000
_cell.length_c   1.000
_cell.angle_alpha   90.00
_cell.angle_beta   90.00
_cell.angle_gamma   90.00
#
_symmetry.space_group_name_H-M   'P 1'
#
loop_
_entity.id
_entity.type
_entity.pdbx_description
1 polymer ?
#
loop_
_entity_poly.entity_id
_entity_poly.type
_entity_poly.pdbx_seq_one_letter_code
_entity_poly.pdbx_strand_id
1 'polypeptide(L)'
;LKTELSQLRIQQITSSGSKLNRIGDVRKSIARVLTIINAKQRAQLRLFYKGKKYLPLDLRPKYTRAIRRRLSEKDAARSLPKTQKRKSHFPQRTFAVKA
;
A
#
# COMPACT_ATOMS: atom_id res chain seq x y z
N LEU A 1 3.43 9.18 -28.69
CA LEU A 1 4.07 8.18 -27.81
C LEU A 1 3.87 6.73 -28.27
N LYS A 2 2.66 6.13 -28.23
CA LYS A 2 2.49 4.71 -28.66
C LYS A 2 2.67 4.50 -30.17
N THR A 3 2.09 5.37 -30.98
CA THR A 3 2.26 5.40 -32.45
C THR A 3 3.72 5.62 -32.84
N GLU A 4 4.35 6.62 -32.24
CA GLU A 4 5.77 6.92 -32.38
C GLU A 4 6.68 5.72 -32.00
N LEU A 5 6.38 5.03 -30.89
CA LEU A 5 7.13 3.82 -30.52
C LEU A 5 7.01 2.73 -31.59
N SER A 6 5.82 2.52 -32.15
CA SER A 6 5.60 1.53 -33.21
C SER A 6 6.41 1.87 -34.47
N GLN A 7 6.44 3.14 -34.87
CA GLN A 7 7.24 3.61 -35.99
C GLN A 7 8.74 3.41 -35.74
N LEU A 8 9.23 3.74 -34.53
CA LEU A 8 10.63 3.52 -34.15
C LEU A 8 11.02 2.03 -34.13
N ARG A 9 10.07 1.13 -33.81
CA ARG A 9 10.31 -0.33 -33.87
C ARG A 9 10.44 -0.85 -35.30
N ILE A 10 9.65 -0.34 -36.23
CA ILE A 10 9.79 -0.68 -37.66
C ILE A 10 11.14 -0.18 -38.17
N GLN A 11 11.49 1.08 -37.85
CA GLN A 11 12.77 1.67 -38.26
C GLN A 11 13.99 0.94 -37.69
N GLN A 12 13.90 0.42 -36.47
CA GLN A 12 14.94 -0.42 -35.86
C GLN A 12 15.21 -1.69 -36.68
N ILE A 13 14.19 -2.26 -37.33
CA ILE A 13 14.31 -3.47 -38.15
C ILE A 13 14.84 -3.11 -39.54
N THR A 14 14.40 -2.00 -40.12
CA THR A 14 14.77 -1.61 -41.49
C THR A 14 16.10 -0.87 -41.59
N SER A 15 16.60 -0.26 -40.52
CA SER A 15 17.85 0.52 -40.53
C SER A 15 18.55 0.52 -39.16
N SER A 16 19.83 0.14 -39.13
CA SER A 16 20.69 0.13 -37.93
C SER A 16 21.25 1.52 -37.58
N GLY A 17 20.45 2.58 -37.71
CA GLY A 17 20.87 3.97 -37.51
C GLY A 17 20.77 4.49 -36.06
N SER A 18 21.46 5.60 -35.77
CA SER A 18 21.62 6.31 -34.48
C SER A 18 20.34 6.67 -33.69
N LYS A 19 19.15 6.38 -34.19
CA LYS A 19 17.84 6.68 -33.57
C LYS A 19 17.37 5.64 -32.54
N LEU A 20 18.14 4.57 -32.32
CA LEU A 20 17.85 3.52 -31.32
C LEU A 20 17.76 4.06 -29.88
N ASN A 21 18.55 5.07 -29.55
CA ASN A 21 18.57 5.67 -28.21
C ASN A 21 17.20 6.24 -27.80
N ARG A 22 16.40 6.71 -28.78
CA ARG A 22 15.08 7.32 -28.53
C ARG A 22 14.00 6.32 -28.16
N ILE A 23 14.16 5.03 -28.49
CA ILE A 23 13.20 3.97 -28.11
C ILE A 23 13.13 3.84 -26.58
N GLY A 24 14.28 3.90 -25.90
CA GLY A 24 14.36 3.82 -24.45
C GLY A 24 13.59 4.97 -23.78
N ASP A 25 13.79 6.19 -24.28
CA ASP A 25 13.15 7.39 -23.74
C ASP A 25 11.64 7.41 -23.97
N VAL A 26 11.18 7.00 -25.16
CA VAL A 26 9.74 6.90 -25.46
C VAL A 26 9.08 5.83 -24.58
N ARG A 27 9.73 4.68 -24.34
CA ARG A 27 9.23 3.65 -23.40
C ARG A 27 9.10 4.18 -21.97
N LYS A 28 10.12 4.87 -21.47
CA LYS A 28 10.09 5.50 -20.14
C LYS A 28 8.99 6.57 -20.06
N SER A 29 8.78 7.33 -21.12
CA SER A 29 7.73 8.36 -21.20
C SER A 29 6.33 7.76 -21.17
N ILE A 30 6.09 6.66 -21.89
CA ILE A 30 4.83 5.90 -21.83
C ILE A 30 4.59 5.37 -20.41
N ALA A 31 5.62 4.80 -19.79
CA ALA A 31 5.52 4.31 -18.41
C ALA A 31 5.15 5.43 -17.44
N ARG A 32 5.82 6.59 -17.51
CA ARG A 32 5.51 7.77 -16.67
C ARG A 32 4.04 8.19 -16.78
N VAL A 33 3.51 8.29 -18.00
CA VAL A 33 2.11 8.67 -18.22
C VAL A 33 1.15 7.64 -17.62
N LEU A 34 1.38 6.35 -17.86
CA LEU A 34 0.54 5.28 -17.30
C LEU A 34 0.60 5.24 -15.76
N THR A 35 1.76 5.49 -15.17
CA THR A 35 1.92 5.58 -13.71
C THR A 35 1.07 6.70 -13.12
N ILE A 36 1.09 7.89 -13.73
CA ILE A 36 0.28 9.04 -13.26
C ILE A 36 -1.22 8.74 -13.37
N ILE A 37 -1.66 8.17 -14.50
CA ILE A 37 -3.07 7.79 -14.70
C ILE A 37 -3.52 6.80 -13.62
N ASN A 38 -2.74 5.74 -13.39
CA ASN A 38 -3.06 4.72 -12.39
C ASN A 38 -3.07 5.30 -10.97
N ALA A 39 -2.10 6.18 -10.65
CA ALA A 39 -2.04 6.84 -9.35
C ALA A 39 -3.29 7.72 -9.11
N LYS A 40 -3.69 8.52 -10.10
CA LYS A 40 -4.85 9.40 -9.99
C LYS A 40 -6.16 8.61 -9.89
N GLN A 41 -6.33 7.58 -10.72
CA GLN A 41 -7.51 6.71 -10.67
C GLN A 41 -7.65 6.03 -9.30
N ARG A 42 -6.55 5.47 -8.79
CA ARG A 42 -6.52 4.81 -7.48
C ARG A 42 -6.80 5.79 -6.35
N ALA A 43 -6.27 7.01 -6.40
CA ALA A 43 -6.54 8.05 -5.42
C ALA A 43 -8.04 8.41 -5.39
N GLN A 44 -8.67 8.58 -6.56
CA GLN A 44 -10.09 8.89 -6.65
C GLN A 44 -10.97 7.73 -6.13
N LEU A 45 -10.61 6.48 -6.44
CA LEU A 45 -11.30 5.31 -5.90
C LEU A 45 -11.19 5.23 -4.36
N ARG A 46 -10.04 5.58 -3.79
CA ARG A 46 -9.89 5.64 -2.32
C ARG A 46 -10.82 6.67 -1.69
N LEU A 47 -11.01 7.82 -2.33
CA LEU A 47 -11.98 8.82 -1.86
C LEU A 47 -13.41 8.28 -1.92
N PHE A 48 -13.79 7.63 -3.01
CA PHE A 48 -15.12 7.04 -3.17
C PHE A 48 -15.44 5.91 -2.16
N TYR A 49 -14.44 5.10 -1.79
CA TYR A 49 -14.60 4.03 -0.80
C TYR A 49 -14.30 4.46 0.64
N LYS A 50 -13.96 5.73 0.88
CA LYS A 50 -13.67 6.23 2.23
C LYS A 50 -14.90 6.06 3.12
N GLY A 51 -14.71 5.46 4.30
CA GLY A 51 -15.78 5.25 5.29
C GLY A 51 -16.72 4.08 5.01
N LYS A 52 -16.64 3.43 3.83
CA LYS A 52 -17.43 2.23 3.55
C LYS A 52 -16.89 1.04 4.35
N LYS A 53 -17.79 0.23 4.91
CA LYS A 53 -17.44 -0.99 5.68
C LYS A 53 -16.59 -1.97 4.86
N TYR A 54 -16.91 -2.13 3.58
CA TYR A 54 -16.25 -3.08 2.69
C TYR A 54 -15.44 -2.36 1.61
N LEU A 55 -14.16 -2.72 1.53
CA LEU A 55 -13.21 -2.27 0.52
C LEU A 55 -12.89 -3.42 -0.44
N PRO A 56 -12.77 -3.14 -1.76
CA PRO A 56 -12.16 -4.05 -2.72
C PRO A 56 -10.76 -4.49 -2.29
N LEU A 57 -10.35 -5.71 -2.65
CA LEU A 57 -9.08 -6.30 -2.23
C LEU A 57 -7.87 -5.40 -2.57
N ASP A 58 -7.90 -4.75 -3.74
CA ASP A 58 -6.80 -3.90 -4.20
C ASP A 58 -6.59 -2.66 -3.35
N LEU A 59 -7.64 -2.15 -2.70
CA LEU A 59 -7.57 -0.94 -1.87
C LEU A 59 -7.26 -1.24 -0.40
N ARG A 60 -7.29 -2.52 0.00
CA ARG A 60 -6.95 -2.95 1.35
C ARG A 60 -5.46 -2.72 1.61
N PRO A 61 -5.07 -2.45 2.88
CA PRO A 61 -3.66 -2.33 3.23
C PRO A 61 -2.93 -3.66 2.97
N LYS A 62 -1.70 -3.55 2.45
CA LYS A 62 -0.85 -4.71 2.16
C LYS A 62 -0.12 -5.12 3.44
N TYR A 63 -0.66 -6.13 4.11
CA TYR A 63 -0.04 -6.78 5.27
C TYR A 63 0.14 -8.28 5.03
N THR A 64 0.98 -8.92 5.83
CA THR A 64 1.10 -10.38 5.84
C THR A 64 -0.20 -11.04 6.30
N ARG A 65 -0.42 -12.29 5.91
CA ARG A 65 -1.61 -13.06 6.31
C ARG A 65 -1.74 -13.18 7.83
N ALA A 66 -0.62 -13.39 8.53
CA ALA A 66 -0.58 -13.46 10.00
C ALA A 66 -1.09 -12.15 10.64
N ILE A 67 -0.60 -11.00 10.17
CA ILE A 67 -1.01 -9.68 10.68
C ILE A 67 -2.49 -9.41 10.41
N ARG A 68 -3.05 -9.84 9.27
CA ARG A 68 -4.48 -9.66 8.97
C ARG A 68 -5.42 -10.54 9.82
N ARG A 69 -4.91 -11.66 10.37
CA ARG A 69 -5.70 -12.63 11.13
C ARG A 69 -5.62 -12.42 12.65
N ARG A 70 -4.62 -11.66 13.14
CA ARG A 70 -4.51 -11.32 14.56
C ARG A 70 -5.68 -10.43 15.00
N LEU A 71 -5.96 -10.42 16.31
CA LEU A 71 -6.94 -9.55 16.92
C LEU A 71 -6.64 -8.06 16.68
N SER A 72 -7.68 -7.24 16.64
CA SER A 72 -7.47 -5.78 16.65
C SER A 72 -6.87 -5.36 18.00
N GLU A 73 -6.09 -4.28 18.03
CA GLU A 73 -5.48 -3.79 19.28
C GLU A 73 -6.53 -3.48 20.35
N LYS A 74 -7.69 -2.97 19.93
CA LYS A 74 -8.83 -2.68 20.83
C LYS A 74 -9.43 -3.95 21.43
N ASP A 75 -9.56 -5.01 20.63
CA ASP A 75 -10.10 -6.28 21.13
C ASP A 75 -9.08 -7.01 22.00
N ALA A 76 -7.79 -6.94 21.66
CA ALA A 76 -6.71 -7.49 22.47
C ALA A 76 -6.57 -6.76 23.81
N ALA A 77 -6.80 -5.45 23.85
CA ALA A 77 -6.79 -4.65 25.07
C ALA A 77 -8.11 -4.73 25.88
N ARG A 78 -9.17 -5.32 25.31
CA ARG A 78 -10.47 -5.41 25.99
C ARG A 78 -10.30 -6.26 27.25
N SER A 79 -10.62 -5.65 28.39
CA SER A 79 -10.63 -6.32 29.69
C SER A 79 -12.04 -6.29 30.25
N LEU A 80 -12.39 -7.29 31.04
CA LEU A 80 -13.70 -7.33 31.70
C LEU A 80 -13.77 -6.24 32.78
N PRO A 81 -14.94 -5.64 33.05
CA PRO A 81 -15.10 -4.68 34.15
C PRO A 81 -14.62 -5.23 35.50
N LYS A 82 -14.82 -6.53 35.73
CA LYS A 82 -14.33 -7.25 36.91
C LYS A 82 -12.80 -7.24 37.01
N THR A 83 -12.09 -7.48 35.91
CA THR A 83 -10.61 -7.50 35.92
C THR A 83 -10.04 -6.10 36.01
N GLN A 84 -10.68 -5.10 35.37
CA GLN A 84 -10.33 -3.69 35.51
C GLN A 84 -10.47 -3.20 36.95
N LYS A 85 -11.61 -3.49 37.60
CA LYS A 85 -11.84 -3.19 39.02
C LYS A 85 -10.78 -3.82 39.92
N ARG A 86 -10.44 -5.08 39.69
CA ARG A 86 -9.37 -5.77 40.44
C ARG A 86 -8.00 -5.11 40.25
N LYS A 87 -7.62 -4.77 39.00
CA LYS A 87 -6.35 -4.08 38.70
C LYS A 87 -6.27 -2.70 39.34
N SER A 88 -7.39 -1.98 39.42
CA SER A 88 -7.46 -0.66 40.06
C SER A 88 -7.35 -0.76 41.57
N HIS A 89 -8.02 -1.72 42.21
CA HIS A 89 -7.95 -1.88 43.67
C HIS A 89 -6.65 -2.53 44.15
N PHE A 90 -6.09 -3.45 43.37
CA PHE A 90 -4.88 -4.21 43.73
C PHE A 90 -3.82 -4.11 42.61
N PRO A 91 -3.23 -2.92 42.38
CA PRO A 91 -2.13 -2.78 41.45
C PRO A 91 -0.88 -3.48 42.02
N GLN A 92 -0.06 -4.04 41.14
CA GLN A 92 1.25 -4.56 41.52
C GLN A 92 2.11 -3.38 42.01
N ARG A 93 2.49 -3.41 43.29
CA ARG A 93 3.31 -2.37 43.89
C ARG A 93 4.78 -2.69 43.68
N THR A 94 5.57 -1.67 43.39
CA THR A 94 7.02 -1.75 43.44
C THR A 94 7.46 -1.69 44.91
N PHE A 95 8.22 -2.68 45.37
CA PHE A 95 8.78 -2.69 46.72
C PHE A 95 10.22 -3.23 46.69
N ALA A 96 10.99 -2.91 47.72
CA ALA A 96 12.31 -3.46 47.98
C ALA A 96 12.34 -4.05 49.39
N VAL A 97 13.14 -5.08 49.60
CA VAL A 97 13.35 -5.69 50.92
C VAL A 97 14.71 -5.22 51.43
N LYS A 98 14.74 -4.74 52.67
CA LYS A 98 15.98 -4.35 53.33
C LYS A 98 16.83 -5.60 53.57
N ALA A 99 18.13 -5.50 53.29
CA ALA A 99 19.10 -6.54 53.65
C ALA A 99 19.22 -6.70 55.17
#